data_AF-A0A2E9J253-F1
#
_entry.id   AF-A0A2E9J253-F1
#
_cell.length_a   1.000
_cell.length_b   1.000
_cell.length_c   1.000
_cell.angle_alpha   90.00
_cell.angle_beta   90.00
_cell.angle_gamma   90.00
#
_symmetry.space_group_name_H-M   'P 1'
#
loop_
_entity.id
_entity.type
_entity.pdbx_description
1 polymer ?
#
loop_
_entity_poly.entity_id
_entity_poly.type
_entity_poly.pdbx_seq_one_letter_code
_entity_poly.pdbx_strand_id
1 'polypeptide(L)'
;MRHHSCVFRFDPLPPINRLRSALSAPLLLLPLLFSGSVAMAQSSGKAPSAPASNDDIFLYRGMGSSYVCNARAAKVEFPKAVGIAAATYVQLLNGRHGGLVASTGNKKLTNEQLFAGAEFQIITGALQFCPDMVPADVKSKVEEALKKQKAAN
;
A
#
# COMPACT_ATOMS: atom_id res chain seq x y z
N MET A 1 -27.65 -6.48 -52.43
CA MET A 1 -27.13 -5.12 -52.65
C MET A 1 -28.29 -4.14 -52.72
N ARG A 2 -28.54 -3.36 -51.66
CA ARG A 2 -29.37 -2.14 -51.68
C ARG A 2 -28.79 -1.18 -50.63
N HIS A 3 -28.15 -0.12 -51.11
CA HIS A 3 -27.72 1.01 -50.29
C HIS A 3 -28.93 1.91 -50.04
N HIS A 4 -29.23 2.19 -48.77
CA HIS A 4 -30.09 3.31 -48.38
C HIS A 4 -29.20 4.34 -47.67
N SER A 5 -28.83 5.40 -48.39
CA SER A 5 -28.19 6.58 -47.84
C SER A 5 -29.24 7.44 -47.13
N CYS A 6 -29.08 7.65 -45.82
CA CYS A 6 -29.88 8.61 -45.06
C CYS A 6 -29.15 9.95 -45.09
N VAL A 7 -29.76 10.96 -45.73
CA VAL A 7 -29.28 12.34 -45.77
C VAL A 7 -29.79 13.05 -44.51
N PHE A 8 -28.90 13.35 -43.57
CA PHE A 8 -29.25 14.17 -42.40
C PHE A 8 -29.30 15.65 -42.80
N ARG A 9 -30.48 16.25 -42.69
CA ARG A 9 -30.69 17.71 -42.78
C ARG A 9 -30.40 18.32 -41.40
N PHE A 10 -29.51 19.30 -41.36
CA PHE A 10 -29.25 20.09 -40.16
C PHE A 10 -30.14 21.33 -40.17
N ASP A 11 -31.07 21.43 -39.23
CA ASP A 11 -31.76 22.68 -38.90
C ASP A 11 -30.90 23.52 -37.93
N PRO A 12 -30.82 24.85 -38.11
CA PRO A 12 -30.08 25.71 -37.19
C PRO A 12 -30.84 25.94 -35.88
N LEU A 13 -30.14 25.78 -34.75
CA LEU A 13 -30.66 25.99 -33.40
C LEU A 13 -30.90 27.49 -33.09
N PRO A 14 -31.92 27.83 -32.28
CA PRO A 14 -32.21 29.21 -31.89
C PRO A 14 -31.16 29.77 -30.89
N PRO A 15 -31.04 31.11 -30.77
CA PRO A 15 -29.96 31.75 -30.02
C PRO A 15 -30.09 31.58 -28.50
N ILE A 16 -29.05 30.99 -27.90
CA ILE A 16 -28.88 30.62 -26.48
C ILE A 16 -28.79 31.83 -25.50
N ASN A 17 -28.91 33.07 -25.99
CA ASN A 17 -28.46 34.23 -25.23
C ASN A 17 -29.40 34.68 -24.08
N ARG A 18 -30.58 34.06 -23.91
CA ARG A 18 -31.50 34.38 -22.79
C ARG A 18 -31.38 33.45 -21.57
N LEU A 19 -30.65 32.34 -21.67
CA LEU A 19 -30.48 31.38 -20.56
C LEU A 19 -29.24 31.64 -19.69
N ARG A 20 -28.40 32.63 -20.03
CA ARG A 20 -27.15 32.91 -19.31
C ARG A 20 -27.34 33.57 -17.95
N SER A 21 -28.48 34.21 -17.69
CA SER A 21 -28.65 35.02 -16.47
C SER A 21 -29.31 34.28 -15.28
N ALA A 22 -29.84 33.07 -15.49
CA ALA A 22 -30.56 32.33 -14.44
C ALA A 22 -29.76 31.15 -13.85
N LEU A 23 -28.61 30.77 -14.44
CA LEU A 23 -27.81 29.62 -13.97
C LEU A 23 -26.56 30.00 -13.15
N SER A 24 -26.27 31.29 -12.94
CA SER A 24 -25.08 31.71 -12.17
C SER A 24 -25.30 31.73 -10.65
N ALA A 25 -26.55 31.79 -10.18
CA ALA A 25 -26.86 31.87 -8.75
C ALA A 25 -26.68 30.56 -7.94
N PRO A 26 -26.93 29.34 -8.46
CA PRO A 26 -26.75 28.12 -7.66
C PRO A 26 -25.29 27.64 -7.59
N LEU A 27 -24.41 28.08 -8.49
CA LEU A 27 -23.00 27.65 -8.53
C LEU A 27 -22.14 28.22 -7.39
N LEU A 28 -22.54 29.34 -6.79
CA LEU A 28 -21.81 29.97 -5.68
C LEU A 28 -21.99 29.23 -4.34
N LEU A 29 -22.95 28.31 -4.23
CA LEU A 29 -23.21 27.53 -3.01
C LEU A 29 -22.59 26.12 -3.03
N LEU A 30 -22.05 25.68 -4.17
CA LEU A 30 -21.36 24.39 -4.30
C LEU A 30 -20.11 24.20 -3.40
N PRO A 31 -19.29 25.24 -3.06
CA PRO A 31 -18.11 25.04 -2.24
C PRO A 31 -18.42 24.67 -0.78
N LEU A 32 -19.61 25.01 -0.28
CA LEU A 32 -20.06 24.73 1.08
C LEU A 32 -20.48 23.26 1.27
N LEU A 33 -20.82 22.55 0.19
CA LEU A 33 -21.16 21.12 0.24
C LEU A 33 -19.91 20.21 0.22
N PHE A 34 -18.75 20.74 -0.18
CA PHE A 34 -17.48 19.98 -0.24
C PHE A 34 -16.58 20.15 1.00
N SER A 35 -16.98 20.97 1.97
CA SER A 35 -16.17 21.25 3.17
C SER A 35 -15.90 20.02 4.05
N GLY A 36 -16.72 18.97 3.95
CA GLY A 36 -16.52 17.71 4.70
C GLY A 36 -15.32 16.88 4.22
N SER A 37 -14.90 17.03 2.95
CA SER A 37 -13.82 16.21 2.38
C SER A 37 -12.41 16.73 2.69
N VAL A 38 -12.28 18.02 3.02
CA VAL A 38 -10.98 18.65 3.29
C VAL A 38 -10.39 18.20 4.64
N ALA A 39 -11.25 17.83 5.59
CA ALA A 39 -10.83 17.34 6.91
C ALA A 39 -10.08 16.00 6.84
N MET A 40 -10.35 15.14 5.84
CA MET A 40 -9.66 13.86 5.67
C MET A 40 -8.30 14.00 4.96
N ALA A 41 -8.08 15.09 4.21
CA ALA A 41 -6.84 15.34 3.49
C ALA A 41 -5.70 15.87 4.39
N GLN A 42 -6.01 16.39 5.58
CA GLN A 42 -5.04 16.93 6.54
C GLN A 42 -4.51 15.87 7.53
N SER A 43 -4.93 14.60 7.40
CA SER A 43 -4.46 13.51 8.28
C SER A 43 -3.05 13.01 7.96
N SER A 44 -2.38 13.56 6.93
CA SER A 44 -0.98 13.29 6.63
C SER A 44 -0.08 13.99 7.67
N GLY A 45 -0.03 13.44 8.88
CA GLY A 45 0.77 13.98 9.99
C GLY A 45 0.17 13.77 11.38
N LYS A 46 -0.81 12.87 11.56
CA LYS A 46 -1.24 12.50 12.90
C LYS A 46 -0.04 11.87 13.64
N ALA A 47 0.22 12.34 14.87
CA ALA A 47 1.27 11.80 15.73
C ALA A 47 1.23 10.26 15.72
N PRO A 48 2.40 9.57 15.75
CA PRO A 48 2.47 8.14 15.55
C PRO A 48 1.44 7.42 16.42
N SER A 49 0.49 6.79 15.72
CA SER A 49 -0.70 6.21 16.31
C SER A 49 -0.34 4.86 16.90
N ALA A 50 0.03 4.86 18.18
CA ALA A 50 0.37 3.68 18.99
C ALA A 50 1.50 2.79 18.41
N PRO A 51 2.17 1.98 19.26
CA PRO A 51 3.03 0.91 18.77
C PRO A 51 2.27 0.00 17.80
N ALA A 52 2.96 -0.52 16.77
CA ALA A 52 2.37 -1.49 15.85
C ALA A 52 1.90 -2.72 16.62
N SER A 53 0.60 -3.03 16.51
CA SER A 53 -0.01 -4.19 17.15
C SER A 53 0.43 -5.49 16.47
N ASN A 54 0.16 -6.64 17.10
CA ASN A 54 0.41 -7.93 16.46
C ASN A 54 -0.40 -8.10 15.16
N ASP A 55 -1.60 -7.53 15.09
CA ASP A 55 -2.43 -7.57 13.89
C ASP A 55 -1.83 -6.71 12.77
N ASP A 56 -1.29 -5.53 13.10
CA ASP A 56 -0.55 -4.70 12.13
C ASP A 56 0.67 -5.46 11.60
N ILE A 57 1.45 -6.09 12.49
CA ILE A 57 2.63 -6.87 12.14
C ILE A 57 2.27 -8.07 11.24
N PHE A 58 1.19 -8.79 11.57
CA PHE A 58 0.69 -9.90 10.77
C PHE A 58 0.25 -9.43 9.38
N LEU A 59 -0.49 -8.32 9.31
CA LEU A 59 -0.93 -7.71 8.05
C LEU A 59 0.26 -7.31 7.17
N TYR A 60 1.22 -6.57 7.73
CA TYR A 60 2.39 -6.09 6.99
C TYR A 60 3.28 -7.24 6.52
N ARG A 61 3.44 -8.28 7.35
CA ARG A 61 4.11 -9.53 6.96
C ARG A 61 3.39 -10.20 5.80
N GLY A 62 2.07 -10.33 5.87
CA GLY A 62 1.26 -10.93 4.80
C GLY A 62 1.40 -10.18 3.48
N MET A 63 1.29 -8.85 3.53
CA MET A 63 1.47 -7.99 2.36
C MET A 63 2.87 -8.09 1.75
N GLY A 64 3.92 -7.96 2.57
CA GLY A 64 5.30 -8.01 2.09
C GLY A 64 5.66 -9.37 1.51
N SER A 65 5.21 -10.47 2.14
CA SER A 65 5.43 -11.83 1.64
C SER A 65 4.72 -12.05 0.29
N SER A 66 3.46 -11.61 0.19
CA SER A 66 2.69 -11.68 -1.06
C SER A 66 3.33 -10.87 -2.18
N TYR A 67 3.84 -9.68 -1.86
CA TYR A 67 4.59 -8.86 -2.82
C TYR A 67 5.82 -9.61 -3.34
N VAL A 68 6.62 -10.22 -2.45
CA VAL A 68 7.78 -11.01 -2.86
C VAL A 68 7.36 -12.13 -3.80
N CYS A 69 6.32 -12.90 -3.48
CA CYS A 69 5.83 -13.98 -4.34
C CYS A 69 5.46 -13.47 -5.75
N ASN A 70 4.70 -12.38 -5.83
CA ASN A 70 4.27 -11.81 -7.10
C ASN A 70 5.43 -11.20 -7.89
N ALA A 71 6.35 -10.51 -7.22
CA ALA A 71 7.53 -9.93 -7.84
C ALA A 71 8.46 -11.02 -8.40
N ARG A 72 8.61 -12.15 -7.70
CA ARG A 72 9.37 -13.31 -8.17
C ARG A 72 8.72 -13.97 -9.39
N ALA A 73 7.39 -14.11 -9.38
CA ALA A 73 6.66 -14.57 -10.57
C ALA A 73 6.87 -13.63 -11.77
N ALA A 74 6.97 -12.33 -11.52
CA ALA A 74 7.33 -11.31 -12.52
C ALA A 74 8.84 -11.21 -12.82
N LYS A 75 9.65 -12.18 -12.38
CA LYS A 75 11.11 -12.28 -12.59
C LYS A 75 11.95 -11.16 -11.99
N VAL A 76 11.46 -10.48 -10.95
CA VAL A 76 12.29 -9.60 -10.12
C VAL A 76 13.27 -10.44 -9.30
N GLU A 77 14.52 -10.00 -9.19
CA GLU A 77 15.52 -10.69 -8.37
C GLU A 77 15.11 -10.75 -6.90
N PHE A 78 15.42 -11.87 -6.23
CA PHE A 78 14.93 -12.14 -4.88
C PHE A 78 15.38 -11.10 -3.85
N PRO A 79 16.68 -10.73 -3.77
CA PRO A 79 17.11 -9.69 -2.84
C PRO A 79 16.43 -8.34 -3.11
N LYS A 80 16.20 -8.02 -4.39
CA LYS A 80 15.52 -6.78 -4.78
C LYS A 80 14.05 -6.79 -4.37
N ALA A 81 13.35 -7.91 -4.59
CA ALA A 81 11.95 -8.06 -4.19
C ALA A 81 11.77 -7.94 -2.67
N VAL A 82 12.63 -8.62 -1.90
CA VAL A 82 12.63 -8.55 -0.43
C VAL A 82 12.97 -7.15 0.06
N GLY A 83 14.01 -6.51 -0.50
CA GLY A 83 14.42 -5.17 -0.10
C GLY A 83 13.33 -4.11 -0.33
N ILE A 84 12.61 -4.18 -1.47
CA ILE A 84 11.47 -3.29 -1.73
C ILE A 84 10.35 -3.56 -0.71
N ALA A 85 9.98 -4.82 -0.51
CA ALA A 85 8.92 -5.18 0.44
C ALA A 85 9.26 -4.74 1.87
N ALA A 86 10.49 -4.95 2.32
CA ALA A 86 10.97 -4.54 3.63
C ALA A 86 10.99 -3.01 3.76
N ALA A 87 11.45 -2.28 2.74
CA ALA A 87 11.42 -0.81 2.77
C ALA A 87 9.99 -0.27 2.88
N THR A 88 9.02 -0.88 2.19
CA THR A 88 7.60 -0.51 2.32
C THR A 88 7.07 -0.83 3.72
N TYR A 89 7.39 -2.01 4.26
CA TYR A 89 7.03 -2.39 5.63
C TYR A 89 7.56 -1.35 6.63
N VAL A 90 8.86 -1.03 6.57
CA VAL A 90 9.51 -0.08 7.50
C VAL A 90 8.93 1.32 7.36
N GLN A 91 8.57 1.76 6.14
CA GLN A 91 7.88 3.03 5.94
C GLN A 91 6.51 3.07 6.64
N LEU A 92 5.76 1.97 6.63
CA LEU A 92 4.49 1.88 7.38
C LEU A 92 4.74 1.92 8.88
N LEU A 93 5.74 1.20 9.39
CA LEU A 93 6.10 1.24 10.81
C LEU A 93 6.53 2.64 11.26
N ASN A 94 7.36 3.32 10.48
CA ASN A 94 7.81 4.68 10.82
C ASN A 94 6.70 5.71 10.67
N GLY A 95 5.97 5.68 9.55
CA GLY A 95 4.95 6.67 9.23
C GLY A 95 3.70 6.55 10.11
N ARG A 96 3.23 5.33 10.38
CA ARG A 96 1.99 5.10 11.13
C ARG A 96 2.21 4.83 12.62
N HIS A 97 3.34 4.21 12.98
CA HIS A 97 3.62 3.77 14.35
C HIS A 97 4.88 4.40 14.97
N GLY A 98 5.53 5.33 14.28
CA GLY A 98 6.70 6.05 14.81
C GLY A 98 7.94 5.19 15.03
N GLY A 99 7.98 4.00 14.42
CA GLY A 99 9.03 3.00 14.62
C GLY A 99 8.90 2.19 15.92
N LEU A 100 7.70 2.19 16.53
CA LEU A 100 7.38 1.43 17.72
C LEU A 100 6.64 0.14 17.35
N VAL A 101 6.98 -0.97 18.01
CA VAL A 101 6.32 -2.27 17.85
C VAL A 101 5.91 -2.77 19.23
N ALA A 102 4.67 -3.23 19.39
CA ALA A 102 4.11 -3.59 20.70
C ALA A 102 4.91 -4.68 21.41
N SER A 103 5.44 -5.65 20.66
CA SER A 103 6.26 -6.75 21.20
C SER A 103 7.60 -6.28 21.81
N THR A 104 8.05 -5.07 21.49
CA THR A 104 9.25 -4.44 22.07
C THR A 104 8.91 -3.38 23.11
N GLY A 105 7.65 -3.32 23.55
CA GLY A 105 7.14 -2.30 24.46
C GLY A 105 7.28 -0.89 23.85
N ASN A 106 7.70 0.06 24.68
CA ASN A 106 7.89 1.46 24.24
C ASN A 106 9.28 1.73 23.63
N LYS A 107 10.08 0.69 23.39
CA LYS A 107 11.40 0.86 22.77
C LYS A 107 11.23 1.12 21.28
N LYS A 108 11.67 2.30 20.83
CA LYS A 108 11.80 2.60 19.42
C LYS A 108 12.97 1.80 18.84
N LEU A 109 12.69 1.08 17.75
CA LEU A 109 13.70 0.31 17.03
C LEU A 109 14.44 1.22 16.04
N THR A 110 15.72 0.94 15.79
CA THR A 110 16.47 1.62 14.73
C THR A 110 15.96 1.15 13.36
N ASN A 111 16.19 1.94 12.31
CA ASN A 111 15.81 1.51 10.96
C ASN A 111 16.47 0.18 10.59
N GLU A 112 17.73 -0.05 10.95
CA GLU A 112 18.42 -1.31 10.70
C GLU A 112 17.72 -2.50 11.39
N GLN A 113 17.29 -2.31 12.64
CA GLN A 113 16.53 -3.33 13.38
C GLN A 113 15.17 -3.60 12.73
N LEU A 114 14.48 -2.53 12.31
CA LEU A 114 13.19 -2.64 11.62
C LEU A 114 13.34 -3.35 10.27
N PHE A 115 14.38 -3.03 9.49
CA PHE A 115 14.68 -3.69 8.22
C PHE A 115 15.01 -5.16 8.42
N ALA A 116 15.94 -5.51 9.31
CA ALA A 116 16.30 -6.89 9.58
C ALA A 116 15.10 -7.73 10.05
N GLY A 117 14.26 -7.15 10.93
CA GLY A 117 13.03 -7.78 11.38
C GLY A 117 12.00 -7.95 10.25
N ALA A 118 11.80 -6.92 9.43
CA ALA A 118 10.87 -6.97 8.30
C ALA A 118 11.31 -7.99 7.25
N GLU A 119 12.58 -8.00 6.86
CA GLU A 119 13.13 -8.97 5.92
C GLU A 119 12.93 -10.40 6.41
N PHE A 120 13.27 -10.68 7.68
CA PHE A 120 13.09 -12.00 8.26
C PHE A 120 11.61 -12.45 8.26
N GLN A 121 10.68 -11.56 8.66
CA GLN A 121 9.25 -11.85 8.65
C GLN A 121 8.71 -12.08 7.23
N ILE A 122 9.14 -11.27 6.27
CA ILE A 122 8.72 -11.36 4.87
C ILE A 122 9.25 -12.66 4.24
N ILE A 123 10.52 -12.99 4.46
CA ILE A 123 11.11 -14.22 3.92
C ILE A 123 10.42 -15.45 4.54
N THR A 124 10.22 -15.46 5.86
CA THR A 124 9.53 -16.58 6.53
C THR A 124 8.06 -16.71 6.10
N GLY A 125 7.36 -15.61 5.82
CA GLY A 125 6.03 -15.67 5.20
C GLY A 125 6.07 -16.13 3.73
N ALA A 126 7.06 -15.72 2.94
CA ALA A 126 7.24 -16.18 1.57
C ALA A 126 7.52 -17.69 1.50
N LEU A 127 8.24 -18.26 2.48
CA LEU A 127 8.40 -19.72 2.61
C LEU A 127 7.07 -20.45 2.80
N GLN A 128 6.08 -19.81 3.44
CA GLN A 128 4.75 -20.39 3.65
C GLN A 128 3.85 -20.24 2.43
N PHE A 129 3.91 -19.11 1.72
CA PHE A 129 2.99 -18.80 0.62
C PHE A 129 3.50 -19.23 -0.76
N CYS A 130 4.80 -19.13 -1.00
CA CYS A 130 5.42 -19.41 -2.29
C CYS A 130 6.83 -20.02 -2.12
N PRO A 131 6.95 -21.20 -1.48
CA PRO A 131 8.25 -21.81 -1.18
C PRO A 131 9.14 -21.95 -2.42
N ASP A 132 8.58 -22.25 -3.59
CA ASP A 132 9.35 -22.46 -4.82
C ASP A 132 10.01 -21.18 -5.36
N MET A 133 9.51 -20.01 -4.96
CA MET A 133 10.06 -18.71 -5.37
C MET A 133 11.21 -18.23 -4.50
N VAL A 134 11.43 -18.89 -3.35
CA VAL A 134 12.50 -18.58 -2.39
C VAL A 134 13.75 -19.41 -2.73
N PRO A 135 14.94 -18.79 -2.91
CA PRO A 135 16.18 -19.50 -3.18
C PRO A 135 16.56 -20.51 -2.08
N ALA A 136 17.09 -21.67 -2.47
CA ALA A 136 17.42 -22.76 -1.55
C ALA A 136 18.44 -22.36 -0.47
N ASP A 137 19.42 -21.53 -0.81
CA ASP A 137 20.41 -21.02 0.13
C ASP A 137 19.76 -20.13 1.21
N VAL A 138 18.77 -19.32 0.83
CA VAL A 138 17.99 -18.50 1.76
C VAL A 138 17.12 -19.40 2.65
N LYS A 139 16.49 -20.45 2.11
CA LYS A 139 15.72 -21.42 2.93
C LYS A 139 16.58 -22.01 4.03
N SER A 140 17.76 -22.51 3.68
CA SER A 140 18.71 -23.12 4.63
C SER A 140 19.10 -22.14 5.73
N LYS A 141 19.45 -20.90 5.36
CA LYS A 141 19.82 -19.86 6.33
C LYS A 141 18.68 -19.54 7.31
N VAL A 142 17.45 -19.49 6.83
CA VAL A 142 16.27 -19.25 7.68
C VAL A 142 16.04 -20.43 8.63
N GLU A 143 16.12 -21.66 8.14
CA GLU A 143 15.98 -22.86 8.99
C GLU A 143 17.06 -22.93 10.08
N GLU A 144 18.32 -22.63 9.73
CA GLU A 144 19.41 -22.54 10.70
C GLU A 144 19.15 -21.45 11.75
N ALA A 145 18.69 -20.27 11.33
CA ALA A 145 18.34 -19.18 12.24
C ALA A 145 17.20 -19.58 13.20
N LEU A 146 16.16 -20.26 12.70
CA LEU A 146 15.04 -20.75 13.51
C LEU A 146 15.49 -21.83 14.50
N LYS A 147 16.39 -22.74 14.10
CA LYS A 147 16.97 -23.75 15.01
C LYS A 147 17.76 -23.09 16.14
N LYS A 148 18.59 -22.08 15.83
CA LYS A 148 19.35 -21.33 16.83
C LYS A 148 18.44 -20.59 17.80
N GLN A 149 17.37 -19.96 17.31
CA GLN A 149 16.39 -19.28 18.19
C GLN A 149 15.64 -20.24 19.12
N LYS A 150 15.32 -21.45 18.64
CA LYS A 150 14.69 -22.49 19.48
C LYS A 150 15.63 -23.09 20.51
N ALA A 151 16.94 -23.08 20.26
CA ALA A 151 17.93 -23.56 21.21
C ALA A 151 18.34 -22.50 22.26
N ALA A 152 17.99 -21.23 22.02
CA ALA A 152 18.31 -20.10 22.89
C ALA A 152 17.14 -19.65 23.79
N ASN A 153 15.96 -20.26 23.63
CA ASN A 153 14.75 -20.07 24.44
C ASN A 153 14.37 -21.39 25.11
#